data_AF-A0A285VW74-F1
#
_entry.id   AF-A0A285VW74-F1
#
_cell.length_a   1.000
_cell.length_b   1.000
_cell.length_c   1.000
_cell.angle_alpha   90.00
_cell.angle_beta   90.00
_cell.angle_gamma   90.00
#
_symmetry.space_group_name_H-M   'P 1'
#
loop_
_entity.id
_entity.type
_entity.pdbx_description
1 polymer ?
#
loop_
_entity_poly.entity_id
_entity_poly.type
_entity_poly.pdbx_seq_one_letter_code
_entity_poly.pdbx_strand_id
1 'polypeptide(L)'
;MTTPEEKRARARLLREVATTISTKAWQLDDDLDTLLRRYPHRSDGVWWGPAATEFYDAVKDLRTDVRALRADVLGYAGDCRARASTLEDLADAQEAELREREAG
;
A
#
# COMPACT_ATOMS: atom_id res chain seq x y z
N MET A 1 20.41 -4.98 -23.46
CA MET A 1 20.62 -4.81 -22.00
C MET A 1 20.05 -3.46 -21.61
N THR A 2 19.33 -3.36 -20.50
CA THR A 2 18.92 -2.05 -19.98
C THR A 2 20.12 -1.30 -19.40
N THR A 3 20.15 0.02 -19.51
CA THR A 3 21.21 0.87 -18.97
C THR A 3 21.08 1.02 -17.44
N PRO A 4 22.13 1.49 -16.73
CA PRO A 4 22.02 1.86 -15.32
C PRO A 4 20.96 2.96 -15.09
N GLU A 5 20.89 3.94 -16.00
CA GLU A 5 19.92 5.03 -15.93
C GLU A 5 18.48 4.53 -16.02
N GLU A 6 18.19 3.62 -16.96
CA GLU A 6 16.87 3.00 -17.10
C GLU A 6 16.46 2.22 -15.84
N LYS A 7 17.41 1.51 -15.21
CA LYS A 7 17.18 0.81 -13.93
C LYS A 7 16.82 1.80 -12.82
N ARG A 8 17.57 2.89 -12.68
CA ARG A 8 17.28 3.93 -11.68
C ARG A 8 15.95 4.65 -11.95
N ALA A 9 15.63 4.93 -13.21
CA ALA A 9 14.33 5.48 -13.59
C ALA A 9 13.19 4.54 -13.18
N ARG A 10 13.34 3.23 -13.42
CA ARG A 10 12.35 2.24 -13.00
C ARG A 10 12.25 2.10 -11.49
N ALA A 11 13.37 2.16 -10.76
CA ALA A 11 13.38 2.14 -9.29
C ALA A 11 12.62 3.35 -8.70
N ARG A 12 12.82 4.55 -9.25
CA ARG A 12 12.09 5.76 -8.86
C ARG A 12 10.58 5.60 -9.04
N LEU A 13 10.15 5.10 -10.20
CA LEU A 13 8.74 4.83 -10.47
C LEU A 13 8.14 3.85 -9.45
N LEU A 14 8.84 2.76 -9.13
CA LEU A 14 8.37 1.78 -8.16
C LEU A 14 8.23 2.38 -6.75
N ARG A 15 9.13 3.29 -6.34
CA ARG A 15 9.01 4.00 -5.07
C ARG A 15 7.84 4.97 -5.04
N GLU A 16 7.61 5.67 -6.15
CA GLU A 16 6.45 6.56 -6.29
C GLU A 16 5.15 5.76 -6.15
N VAL A 17 5.02 4.68 -6.91
CA VAL A 17 3.87 3.76 -6.82
C VAL A 17 3.69 3.25 -5.39
N ALA A 18 4.75 2.72 -4.77
CA ALA A 18 4.69 2.22 -3.40
C ALA A 18 4.22 3.31 -2.41
N THR A 19 4.68 4.54 -2.58
CA THR A 19 4.28 5.68 -1.75
C THR A 19 2.80 6.00 -1.94
N THR A 20 2.35 6.17 -3.18
CA THR A 20 0.96 6.48 -3.51
C THR A 20 0.00 5.43 -2.97
N ILE A 21 0.28 4.14 -3.21
CA ILE A 21 -0.63 3.08 -2.80
C ILE A 21 -0.60 2.87 -1.28
N SER A 22 0.53 3.09 -0.61
CA SER A 22 0.61 3.03 0.86
C SER A 22 -0.29 4.09 1.48
N THR A 23 -0.23 5.33 0.98
CA THR A 23 -1.08 6.43 1.46
C THR A 23 -2.56 6.10 1.30
N LYS A 24 -2.96 5.58 0.13
CA LYS A 24 -4.35 5.18 -0.12
C LYS A 24 -4.79 4.00 0.75
N ALA A 25 -3.90 3.05 1.03
CA ALA A 25 -4.21 1.91 1.89
C ALA A 25 -4.63 2.35 3.30
N TRP A 26 -4.01 3.40 3.84
CA TRP A 26 -4.38 3.94 5.15
C TRP A 26 -5.76 4.61 5.16
N GLN A 27 -6.24 5.11 4.02
CA GLN A 27 -7.56 5.74 3.90
C GLN A 27 -8.70 4.72 3.90
N LEU A 28 -8.44 3.47 3.49
CA LEU A 28 -9.48 2.44 3.34
C LEU A 28 -10.20 2.08 4.65
N ASP A 29 -9.48 1.98 5.78
CA ASP A 29 -10.07 1.58 7.08
C ASP A 29 -10.64 2.80 7.85
N ASP A 30 -10.19 4.02 7.54
CA ASP A 30 -10.50 5.23 8.32
C ASP A 30 -11.98 5.65 8.21
N ASP A 31 -12.60 5.47 7.04
CA ASP A 31 -14.00 5.81 6.81
C ASP A 31 -14.95 4.89 7.61
N LEU A 32 -14.66 3.58 7.65
CA LEU A 32 -15.45 2.61 8.40
C LEU A 32 -15.27 2.78 9.91
N ASP A 33 -14.04 3.03 10.37
CA ASP A 33 -13.77 3.34 11.77
C ASP A 33 -14.46 4.64 12.20
N THR A 34 -14.44 5.66 11.34
CA THR A 34 -15.12 6.93 11.59
C THR A 34 -16.63 6.75 11.68
N LEU A 35 -17.24 5.96 10.79
CA LEU A 35 -18.66 5.66 10.82
C LEU A 35 -19.05 4.95 12.13
N LEU A 36 -18.37 3.86 12.47
CA LEU A 36 -18.65 3.05 13.67
C LEU A 36 -18.42 3.83 14.97
N ARG A 37 -17.47 4.79 14.97
CA ARG A 37 -17.22 5.67 16.10
C ARG A 37 -18.28 6.77 16.24
N ARG A 38 -18.70 7.38 15.14
CA ARG A 38 -19.65 8.50 15.14
C ARG A 38 -21.09 8.05 15.37
N TYR A 39 -21.44 6.87 14.88
CA TYR A 39 -22.74 6.25 15.04
C TYR A 39 -22.54 4.85 15.63
N PRO A 40 -22.47 4.72 16.96
CA PRO A 40 -22.29 3.42 17.58
C PRO A 40 -23.62 2.65 17.64
N HIS A 41 -23.55 1.34 17.45
CA HIS A 41 -24.72 0.45 17.61
C HIS A 41 -25.07 0.29 19.09
N ARG A 42 -25.91 1.18 19.61
CA ARG A 42 -26.37 1.17 21.00
C ARG A 42 -27.87 1.38 21.05
N SER A 43 -28.51 0.83 22.09
CA SER A 43 -29.95 0.91 22.30
C SER A 43 -30.47 2.32 22.56
N ASP A 44 -29.58 3.25 22.94
CA ASP A 44 -29.84 4.68 23.10
C ASP A 44 -29.42 5.52 21.88
N GLY A 45 -28.94 4.87 20.82
CA GLY A 45 -28.47 5.51 19.59
C GLY A 45 -29.61 5.88 18.63
N VAL A 46 -29.31 6.80 17.70
CA VAL A 46 -30.26 7.26 16.67
C VAL A 46 -30.68 6.12 15.73
N TRP A 47 -29.81 5.12 15.53
CA TRP A 47 -30.05 3.95 14.67
C TRP A 47 -30.03 2.67 15.50
N TRP A 48 -31.22 2.19 15.87
CA TRP A 48 -31.45 0.98 16.66
C TRP A 48 -32.64 0.17 16.11
N GLY A 49 -32.61 -1.15 16.31
CA GLY A 49 -33.63 -2.09 15.85
C GLY A 49 -33.09 -3.11 14.85
N PRO A 50 -33.90 -4.10 14.41
CA PRO A 50 -33.41 -5.22 13.60
C PRO A 50 -32.67 -4.83 12.32
N ALA A 51 -33.17 -3.82 11.59
CA ALA A 51 -32.52 -3.31 10.38
C ALA A 51 -31.18 -2.60 10.69
N ALA A 52 -31.08 -1.95 11.85
CA ALA A 52 -29.81 -1.37 12.29
C ALA A 52 -28.81 -2.48 12.63
N THR A 53 -29.23 -3.53 13.33
CA THR A 53 -28.39 -4.71 13.60
C THR A 53 -27.80 -5.29 12.32
N GLU A 54 -28.66 -5.57 11.33
CA GLU A 54 -28.22 -6.11 10.03
C GLU A 54 -27.20 -5.19 9.33
N PHE A 55 -27.46 -3.88 9.33
CA PHE A 55 -26.52 -2.90 8.79
C PHE A 55 -25.17 -2.93 9.51
N TYR A 56 -25.16 -2.88 10.85
CA TYR A 56 -23.92 -2.86 11.62
C TYR A 56 -23.12 -4.16 11.50
N ASP A 57 -23.78 -5.31 11.37
CA ASP A 57 -23.11 -6.57 11.15
C ASP A 57 -22.46 -6.59 9.75
N ALA A 58 -23.17 -6.17 8.71
CA ALA A 58 -22.60 -6.01 7.37
C ALA A 58 -21.41 -5.02 7.33
N VAL A 59 -21.46 -3.92 8.09
CA VAL A 59 -20.35 -2.95 8.19
C VAL A 59 -19.13 -3.55 8.88
N LYS A 60 -19.32 -4.36 9.94
CA LYS A 60 -18.19 -5.03 10.62
C LYS A 60 -17.54 -6.09 9.74
N ASP A 61 -18.34 -6.83 8.98
CA ASP A 61 -17.84 -7.82 8.03
C ASP A 61 -17.03 -7.11 6.93
N LEU A 62 -17.59 -6.06 6.32
CA LEU A 62 -16.88 -5.23 5.34
C LEU A 62 -15.57 -4.65 5.90
N ARG A 63 -15.57 -4.20 7.16
CA ARG A 63 -14.34 -3.69 7.82
C ARG A 63 -13.26 -4.76 7.89
N THR A 64 -13.63 -6.02 8.13
CA THR A 64 -12.67 -7.14 8.14
C THR A 64 -12.05 -7.33 6.76
N ASP A 65 -12.86 -7.33 5.71
CA ASP A 65 -12.39 -7.48 4.33
C ASP A 65 -11.51 -6.30 3.90
N VAL A 66 -11.91 -5.08 4.25
CA VAL A 66 -11.15 -3.86 3.96
C VAL A 66 -9.78 -3.86 4.65
N ARG A 67 -9.69 -4.40 5.86
CA ARG A 67 -8.40 -4.56 6.57
C ARG A 67 -7.50 -5.59 5.92
N ALA A 68 -8.07 -6.69 5.45
CA ALA A 68 -7.32 -7.67 4.67
C ALA A 68 -6.77 -7.02 3.38
N LEU A 69 -7.62 -6.33 2.62
CA LEU A 69 -7.21 -5.61 1.41
C LEU A 69 -6.13 -4.57 1.69
N ARG A 70 -6.25 -3.81 2.78
CA ARG A 70 -5.23 -2.84 3.21
C ARG A 70 -3.89 -3.53 3.48
N ALA A 71 -3.89 -4.69 4.16
CA ALA A 71 -2.68 -5.45 4.41
C ALA A 71 -2.02 -5.91 3.10
N ASP A 72 -2.81 -6.41 2.15
CA ASP A 72 -2.33 -6.82 0.82
C ASP A 72 -1.70 -5.66 0.05
N VAL A 73 -2.35 -4.49 0.02
CA VAL A 73 -1.82 -3.30 -0.66
C VAL A 73 -0.51 -2.82 -0.02
N LEU A 74 -0.42 -2.86 1.32
CA LEU A 74 0.82 -2.51 2.02
C LEU A 74 1.93 -3.53 1.75
N GLY A 75 1.60 -4.82 1.64
CA GLY A 75 2.51 -5.87 1.21
C GLY A 75 3.08 -5.60 -0.18
N TYR A 76 2.20 -5.35 -1.16
CA TYR A 76 2.61 -5.01 -2.52
C TYR A 76 3.46 -3.73 -2.60
N ALA A 77 3.17 -2.73 -1.76
CA ALA A 77 4.04 -1.56 -1.62
C ALA A 77 5.43 -1.91 -1.10
N GLY A 78 5.52 -2.85 -0.15
CA GLY A 78 6.77 -3.45 0.30
C GLY A 78 7.56 -4.09 -0.84
N ASP A 79 6.90 -4.92 -1.65
CA ASP A 79 7.51 -5.60 -2.80
C ASP A 79 8.04 -4.60 -3.84
N CYS A 80 7.29 -3.54 -4.11
CA CYS A 80 7.73 -2.45 -4.99
C CYS A 80 8.99 -1.76 -4.46
N ARG A 81 9.09 -1.50 -3.15
CA ARG A 81 10.31 -0.93 -2.53
C ARG A 81 11.49 -1.89 -2.61
N ALA A 82 11.28 -3.18 -2.32
CA ALA A 82 12.32 -4.19 -2.41
C ALA A 82 12.85 -4.29 -3.85
N ARG A 83 11.95 -4.32 -4.83
CA ARG A 83 12.33 -4.37 -6.25
C ARG A 83 13.06 -3.10 -6.69
N ALA A 84 12.67 -1.93 -6.19
CA ALA A 84 13.38 -0.69 -6.46
C ALA A 84 14.83 -0.75 -5.95
N SER A 85 15.05 -1.24 -4.73
CA SER A 85 16.40 -1.43 -4.16
C SER A 85 17.24 -2.36 -5.05
N THR A 86 16.70 -3.52 -5.43
CA THR A 86 17.41 -4.46 -6.31
C THR A 86 17.82 -3.81 -7.64
N LEU A 87 16.98 -2.95 -8.22
CA LEU A 87 17.31 -2.28 -9.48
C LEU A 87 18.44 -1.26 -9.32
N GLU A 88 18.55 -0.62 -8.17
CA GLU A 88 19.64 0.30 -7.86
C GLU A 88 20.95 -0.44 -7.64
N ASP A 89 20.93 -1.53 -6.86
CA ASP A 89 22.10 -2.38 -6.66
C ASP A 89 22.66 -2.89 -8.01
N LEU A 90 21.76 -3.29 -8.92
CA LEU A 90 22.11 -3.71 -10.27
C LEU A 90 22.64 -2.57 -11.14
N ALA A 91 22.16 -1.34 -10.95
CA ALA A 91 22.66 -0.17 -11.65
C ALA A 91 24.07 0.17 -11.19
N ASP A 92 24.30 0.16 -9.88
CA ASP A 92 25.59 0.47 -9.26
C ASP A 92 26.66 -0.55 -9.66
N ALA A 93 26.31 -1.84 -9.64
CA ALA A 93 27.20 -2.92 -10.10
C ALA A 93 27.60 -2.76 -11.58
N GLN A 94 26.64 -2.43 -12.44
CA GLN A 94 26.91 -2.23 -13.86
C GLN A 94 27.80 -1.00 -14.11
N GLU A 95 27.62 0.08 -13.37
CA GLU A 95 28.49 1.26 -13.49
C GLU A 95 29.91 0.99 -13.01
N ALA A 96 30.08 0.22 -11.94
CA ALA A 96 31.41 -0.20 -11.48
C ALA A 96 32.13 -1.00 -12.59
N GLU A 97 31.44 -1.97 -13.20
CA GLU A 97 31.99 -2.76 -14.30
C GLU A 97 32.37 -1.90 -15.52
N LEU A 98 31.54 -0.90 -15.86
CA LEU A 98 31.85 0.03 -16.96
C LEU A 98 33.09 0.88 -16.65
N ARG A 99 33.22 1.41 -15.43
CA ARG A 99 34.40 2.19 -15.01
C ARG A 99 35.68 1.35 -15.02
N GLU A 100 35.62 0.10 -14.59
CA GLU A 100 36.76 -0.83 -14.62
C GLU A 100 37.21 -1.12 -16.06
N ARG A 101 36.27 -1.27 -17.00
CA ARG A 101 36.57 -1.46 -18.42
C ARG A 101 37.13 -0.21 -19.09
N GLU A 102 36.75 0.98 -18.65
CA GLU A 102 37.29 2.24 -19.18
C GLU A 102 38.69 2.57 -18.61
N ALA A 103 39.05 1.99 -17.46
CA ALA A 103 40.32 2.22 -16.79
C ALA A 103 41.42 1.20 -17.15
N GLY A 104 41.08 0.05 -17.74
CA GLY A 104 42.01 -1.01 -18.16
C GLY A 104 42.28 -1.00 -19.66
#